data_AF-A0A822CFA0-F1
#
_entry.id   AF-A0A822CFA0-F1
#
_cell.length_a   1.000
_cell.length_b   1.000
_cell.length_c   1.000
_cell.angle_alpha   90.00
_cell.angle_beta   90.00
_cell.angle_gamma   90.00
#
_symmetry.space_group_name_H-M   'P 1'
#
loop_
_entity.id
_entity.type
_entity.pdbx_description
1 polymer ?
#
loop_
_entity_poly.entity_id
_entity_poly.type
_entity_poly.pdbx_seq_one_letter_code
_entity_poly.pdbx_strand_id
1 'polypeptide(L)'
;CFPRDNRAFAALAKSVFANALLAEATDQLNNYQIERLLRICEQIAEFSFGDVPQIKLKVGILGLSYKPDTPVVECSVACALANKLICNFDVFAYDSLAMPSATQICDKRVQMVNSVDKLLYEQNIDILIIATASNSWKRNGNSKMELKQLKRLDKKCTMEIIGHHINGSCQRRILVAGGAGFIGSHLARRLLEDGHYVICADWKKNEYFQEDEFCNEFLHMDLRAFDNCLLATKRCEWVFNLAADMGGMGYIQSNNSVILFNNTMISFNMIEAARQNGVQRYFYASSACVYPEHIQTKENVAALREEQAWPAKPQDSYGLEKLVSEEMAIHYSKDFENMQTRIARFHNIYGPQGLWKGGREKAPAALCRKNRKR
;
A
#
# COMPACT_ATOMS: atom_id res chain seq x y z
N CYS A 1 -10.88 8.61 -25.46
CA CYS A 1 -11.09 10.04 -25.80
C CYS A 1 -10.11 10.90 -25.03
N PHE A 2 -9.90 12.18 -25.37
CA PHE A 2 -9.00 13.04 -24.59
C PHE A 2 -9.56 13.24 -23.18
N PRO A 3 -8.73 13.47 -22.14
CA PRO A 3 -9.22 13.74 -20.79
C PRO A 3 -10.22 14.90 -20.74
N ARG A 4 -10.01 15.95 -21.56
CA ARG A 4 -10.96 17.06 -21.71
C ARG A 4 -12.33 16.60 -22.21
N ASP A 5 -12.38 15.65 -23.14
CA ASP A 5 -13.63 15.13 -23.69
C ASP A 5 -14.35 14.27 -22.65
N ASN A 6 -13.61 13.46 -21.90
CA ASN A 6 -14.17 12.67 -20.80
C ASN A 6 -14.77 13.57 -19.71
N ARG A 7 -14.05 14.64 -19.33
CA ARG A 7 -14.52 15.61 -18.33
C ARG A 7 -15.70 16.43 -18.84
N ALA A 8 -15.69 16.85 -20.10
CA ALA A 8 -16.81 17.56 -20.71
C ALA A 8 -18.05 16.65 -20.79
N PHE A 9 -17.88 15.38 -21.19
CA PHE A 9 -18.96 14.42 -21.24
C PHE A 9 -19.53 14.10 -19.85
N ALA A 10 -18.66 13.95 -18.84
CA ALA A 10 -19.10 13.77 -17.46
C ALA A 10 -19.85 15.00 -16.91
N ALA A 11 -19.38 16.21 -17.21
CA ALA A 11 -20.07 17.45 -16.85
C ALA A 11 -21.44 17.55 -17.55
N LEU A 12 -21.52 17.21 -18.83
CA LEU A 12 -22.78 17.17 -19.58
C LEU A 12 -23.74 16.14 -19.00
N ALA A 13 -23.28 14.92 -18.69
CA ALA A 13 -24.11 13.88 -18.08
C ALA A 13 -24.70 14.36 -16.73
N LYS A 14 -23.89 15.01 -15.89
CA LYS A 14 -24.36 15.60 -14.63
C LYS A 14 -25.42 16.67 -14.84
N SER A 15 -25.31 17.48 -15.90
CA SER A 15 -26.30 18.53 -16.20
C SER A 15 -27.68 17.98 -16.55
N VAL A 16 -27.75 16.73 -16.99
CA VAL A 16 -29.01 16.02 -17.29
C VAL A 16 -29.35 14.94 -16.25
N PHE A 17 -28.75 15.01 -15.06
CA PHE A 17 -28.94 14.05 -13.96
C PHE A 17 -28.61 12.59 -14.31
N ALA A 18 -27.68 12.38 -15.25
CA ALA A 18 -27.15 11.08 -15.64
C ALA A 18 -25.71 10.89 -15.14
N ASN A 19 -25.26 9.63 -15.09
CA ASN A 19 -23.89 9.27 -14.73
C ASN A 19 -23.09 8.88 -15.98
N ALA A 20 -21.87 9.39 -16.12
CA ALA A 20 -20.92 9.00 -17.16
C ALA A 20 -19.83 8.06 -16.60
N LEU A 21 -20.25 6.99 -15.93
CA LEU A 21 -19.37 6.14 -15.10
C LEU A 21 -18.08 5.73 -15.81
N LEU A 22 -18.15 5.33 -17.08
CA LEU A 22 -16.97 4.92 -17.85
C LEU A 22 -15.99 6.09 -18.09
N ALA A 23 -16.51 7.27 -18.45
CA ALA A 23 -15.68 8.44 -18.71
C ALA A 23 -15.05 8.96 -17.41
N GLU A 24 -15.81 8.96 -16.32
CA GLU A 24 -15.34 9.32 -14.98
C GLU A 24 -14.28 8.33 -14.47
N ALA A 25 -14.52 7.03 -14.59
CA ALA A 25 -13.56 6.00 -14.21
C ALA A 25 -12.27 6.08 -15.04
N THR A 26 -12.37 6.40 -16.34
CA THR A 26 -11.20 6.59 -17.19
C THR A 26 -10.34 7.78 -16.73
N ASP A 27 -10.98 8.91 -16.38
CA ASP A 27 -10.27 10.10 -15.88
C ASP A 27 -9.64 9.83 -14.50
N GLN A 28 -10.36 9.14 -13.60
CA GLN A 28 -9.84 8.71 -12.31
C GLN A 28 -8.62 7.79 -12.46
N LEU A 29 -8.69 6.79 -13.35
CA LEU A 29 -7.58 5.88 -13.61
C LEU A 29 -6.35 6.62 -14.15
N ASN A 30 -6.54 7.55 -15.09
CA ASN A 30 -5.45 8.36 -15.63
C ASN A 30 -4.75 9.18 -14.53
N ASN A 31 -5.51 9.81 -13.63
CA ASN A 31 -4.96 10.55 -12.50
C ASN A 31 -4.25 9.61 -11.51
N TYR A 32 -4.82 8.44 -11.25
CA TYR A 32 -4.21 7.42 -10.40
C TYR A 32 -2.86 6.92 -10.94
N GLN A 33 -2.70 6.75 -12.25
CA GLN A 33 -1.42 6.34 -12.85
C GLN A 33 -0.31 7.35 -12.58
N ILE A 34 -0.62 8.66 -12.57
CA ILE A 34 0.36 9.70 -12.25
C ILE A 34 0.85 9.53 -10.80
N GLU A 35 -0.08 9.43 -9.84
CA GLU A 35 0.25 9.24 -8.42
C GLU A 35 0.98 7.93 -8.15
N ARG A 36 0.63 6.87 -8.89
CA ARG A 36 1.31 5.58 -8.81
C ARG A 36 2.75 5.67 -9.30
N LEU A 37 3.00 6.27 -10.46
CA LEU A 37 4.36 6.42 -11.01
C LEU A 37 5.23 7.34 -10.16
N LEU A 38 4.66 8.40 -9.59
CA LEU A 38 5.35 9.28 -8.64
C LEU A 38 5.82 8.49 -7.41
N ARG A 39 4.92 7.73 -6.78
CA ARG A 39 5.26 6.89 -5.61
C ARG A 39 6.32 5.84 -5.92
N ILE A 40 6.29 5.23 -7.12
CA ILE A 40 7.33 4.28 -7.54
C ILE A 40 8.69 4.98 -7.62
N CYS A 41 8.76 6.18 -8.21
CA CYS A 41 10.00 6.93 -8.28
C CYS A 41 10.53 7.30 -6.88
N GLU A 42 9.64 7.72 -5.98
CA GLU A 42 9.99 8.06 -4.58
C GLU A 42 10.50 6.84 -3.81
N GLN A 43 9.86 5.67 -3.97
CA GLN A 43 10.32 4.42 -3.36
C GLN A 43 11.69 3.97 -3.87
N ILE A 44 11.95 4.13 -5.18
CA ILE A 44 13.27 3.83 -5.76
C ILE A 44 14.33 4.77 -5.16
N ALA A 45 13.99 6.05 -4.97
CA ALA A 45 14.88 7.03 -4.34
C ALA A 45 15.21 6.66 -2.89
N GLU A 46 14.17 6.35 -2.08
CA GLU A 46 14.32 5.91 -0.69
C GLU A 46 15.17 4.64 -0.58
N PHE A 47 14.95 3.66 -1.45
CA PHE A 47 15.71 2.41 -1.45
C PHE A 47 17.19 2.61 -1.80
N SER A 48 17.47 3.46 -2.79
CA SER A 48 18.82 3.60 -3.34
C SER A 48 19.73 4.47 -2.48
N PHE A 49 19.17 5.41 -1.70
CA PHE A 49 19.97 6.40 -0.95
C PHE A 49 19.55 6.60 0.51
N GLY A 50 18.48 5.97 1.01
CA GLY A 50 18.00 6.19 2.38
C GLY A 50 17.64 7.66 2.66
N ASP A 51 17.74 8.09 3.92
CA ASP A 51 17.45 9.48 4.36
C ASP A 51 18.57 10.49 4.02
N VAL A 52 19.38 10.27 2.96
CA VAL A 52 20.46 11.20 2.60
C VAL A 52 19.89 12.44 1.89
N PRO A 53 19.86 13.63 2.51
CA PRO A 53 18.98 14.73 2.07
C PRO A 53 19.44 15.51 0.83
N GLN A 54 20.51 15.09 0.13
CA GLN A 54 21.23 15.97 -0.81
C GLN A 54 21.36 15.48 -2.25
N ILE A 55 20.91 14.27 -2.60
CA ILE A 55 21.00 13.76 -3.97
C ILE A 55 19.60 13.65 -4.58
N LYS A 56 19.25 14.59 -5.46
CA LYS A 56 18.05 14.45 -6.31
C LYS A 56 18.37 13.46 -7.43
N LEU A 57 17.59 12.39 -7.52
CA LEU A 57 17.71 11.48 -8.65
C LEU A 57 17.26 12.14 -9.94
N LYS A 58 17.90 11.74 -11.03
CA LYS A 58 17.61 12.19 -12.38
C LYS A 58 16.60 11.26 -13.03
N VAL A 59 15.44 11.79 -13.39
CA VAL A 59 14.37 11.04 -14.05
C VAL A 59 14.26 11.47 -15.50
N GLY A 60 14.43 10.52 -16.43
CA GLY A 60 14.20 10.72 -17.86
C GLY A 60 12.80 10.28 -18.27
N ILE A 61 12.09 11.10 -19.07
CA ILE A 61 10.77 10.78 -19.61
C ILE A 61 10.83 10.76 -21.14
N LEU A 62 10.45 9.63 -21.74
CA LEU A 62 10.29 9.45 -23.18
C LEU A 62 8.81 9.41 -23.57
N GLY A 63 8.44 10.27 -24.51
CA GLY A 63 7.09 10.37 -25.06
C GLY A 63 6.19 11.26 -24.23
N LEU A 64 6.13 12.53 -24.58
CA LEU A 64 5.32 13.56 -23.89
C LEU A 64 3.94 13.74 -24.52
N SER A 65 3.78 13.30 -25.76
CA SER A 65 2.52 13.38 -26.50
C SER A 65 1.41 12.53 -25.86
N TYR A 66 0.16 12.96 -26.03
CA TYR A 66 -1.01 12.23 -25.57
C TYR A 66 -1.23 10.93 -26.36
N LYS A 67 -0.84 10.92 -27.64
CA LYS A 67 -0.87 9.75 -28.52
C LYS A 67 0.46 9.64 -29.28
N PRO A 68 0.90 8.41 -29.59
CA PRO A 68 2.09 8.18 -30.39
C PRO A 68 2.06 9.00 -31.68
N ASP A 69 3.22 9.55 -32.03
CA ASP A 69 3.46 10.26 -33.29
C ASP A 69 2.55 11.48 -33.53
N THR A 70 2.19 12.19 -32.45
CA THR A 70 1.43 13.44 -32.54
C THR A 70 2.13 14.56 -31.76
N PRO A 71 2.00 15.83 -32.16
CA PRO A 71 2.50 16.97 -31.39
C PRO A 71 1.56 17.38 -30.24
N VAL A 72 0.48 16.63 -30.01
CA VAL A 72 -0.62 16.98 -29.10
C VAL A 72 -0.25 16.59 -27.68
N VAL A 73 -0.22 17.58 -26.79
CA VAL A 73 0.24 17.45 -25.38
C VAL A 73 -0.77 17.99 -24.38
N GLU A 74 -1.87 18.55 -24.87
CA GLU A 74 -2.93 19.11 -24.07
C GLU A 74 -3.55 18.01 -23.20
N CYS A 75 -3.47 18.19 -21.88
CA CYS A 75 -3.85 17.18 -20.89
C CYS A 75 -3.06 15.86 -21.04
N SER A 76 -1.84 15.89 -21.56
CA SER A 76 -0.95 14.74 -21.55
C SER A 76 -0.62 14.32 -20.12
N VAL A 77 -0.83 13.03 -19.84
CA VAL A 77 -0.45 12.39 -18.58
C VAL A 77 1.06 12.49 -18.35
N ALA A 78 1.86 12.39 -19.42
CA ALA A 78 3.32 12.46 -19.34
C ALA A 78 3.80 13.86 -18.92
N CYS A 79 3.20 14.93 -19.48
CA CYS A 79 3.51 16.30 -19.07
C CYS A 79 3.08 16.57 -17.61
N ALA A 80 1.91 16.07 -17.22
CA ALA A 80 1.43 16.21 -15.84
C ALA A 80 2.33 15.47 -14.83
N LEU A 81 2.80 14.27 -15.19
CA LEU A 81 3.76 13.51 -14.39
C LEU A 81 5.10 14.23 -14.28
N ALA A 82 5.65 14.73 -15.40
CA ALA A 82 6.88 15.52 -15.40
C ALA A 82 6.81 16.70 -14.43
N ASN A 83 5.70 17.44 -14.47
CA ASN A 83 5.46 18.59 -13.60
C ASN A 83 5.33 18.25 -12.11
N LYS A 84 4.98 17.01 -11.75
CA LYS A 84 4.96 16.57 -10.36
C LYS A 84 6.33 16.09 -9.89
N LEU A 85 7.07 15.38 -10.76
CA LEU A 85 8.36 14.81 -10.41
C LEU A 85 9.42 15.89 -10.07
N ILE A 86 9.37 17.08 -10.69
CA ILE A 86 10.33 18.18 -10.41
C ILE A 86 10.40 18.63 -8.94
N CYS A 87 9.39 18.32 -8.12
CA CYS A 87 9.44 18.60 -6.69
C CYS A 87 10.61 17.87 -6.03
N ASN A 88 10.77 16.59 -6.37
CA ASN A 88 11.68 15.66 -5.69
C ASN A 88 12.84 15.18 -6.59
N PHE A 89 12.75 15.40 -7.90
CA PHE A 89 13.68 14.86 -8.90
C PHE A 89 14.20 15.93 -9.85
N ASP A 90 15.35 15.67 -10.46
CA ASP A 90 15.83 16.41 -11.63
C ASP A 90 15.26 15.75 -12.89
N VAL A 91 14.31 16.42 -13.55
CA VAL A 91 13.49 15.80 -14.62
C VAL A 91 13.99 16.24 -15.99
N PHE A 92 14.26 15.25 -16.84
CA PHE A 92 14.62 15.42 -18.24
C PHE A 92 13.57 14.76 -19.13
N ALA A 93 13.24 15.38 -20.26
CA ALA A 93 12.20 14.84 -21.12
C ALA A 93 12.48 15.01 -22.61
N TYR A 94 11.98 14.04 -23.41
CA TYR A 94 12.07 14.05 -24.87
C TYR A 94 10.83 13.42 -25.52
N ASP A 95 10.41 14.02 -26.62
CA ASP A 95 9.43 13.49 -27.57
C ASP A 95 9.87 13.85 -29.00
N SER A 96 9.61 12.99 -29.98
CA SER A 96 10.08 13.23 -31.36
C SER A 96 9.31 14.34 -32.08
N LEU A 97 8.05 14.59 -31.73
CA LEU A 97 7.17 15.52 -32.45
C LEU A 97 6.54 16.57 -31.55
N ALA A 98 6.50 16.33 -30.24
CA ALA A 98 5.78 17.18 -29.30
C ALA A 98 6.65 18.22 -28.57
N MET A 99 7.96 18.29 -28.82
CA MET A 99 8.86 19.20 -28.08
C MET A 99 8.40 20.67 -28.06
N PRO A 100 8.01 21.30 -29.19
CA PRO A 100 7.61 22.71 -29.17
C PRO A 100 6.40 22.95 -28.27
N SER A 101 5.38 22.08 -28.37
CA SER A 101 4.15 22.16 -27.58
C SER A 101 4.40 21.79 -26.12
N ALA A 102 5.20 20.74 -25.85
CA ALA A 102 5.53 20.29 -24.51
C ALA A 102 6.31 21.34 -23.72
N THR A 103 7.22 22.07 -24.37
CA THR A 103 7.99 23.17 -23.75
C THR A 103 7.08 24.30 -23.24
N GLN A 104 5.91 24.49 -23.85
CA GLN A 104 4.94 25.51 -23.43
C GLN A 104 4.07 25.06 -22.25
N ILE A 105 3.85 23.74 -22.09
CA ILE A 105 2.93 23.17 -21.08
C ILE A 105 3.67 22.70 -19.82
N CYS A 106 4.86 22.10 -19.99
CA CYS A 106 5.66 21.64 -18.87
C CYS A 106 6.22 22.82 -18.08
N ASP A 107 6.41 22.60 -16.77
CA ASP A 107 7.12 23.54 -15.90
C ASP A 107 8.53 23.79 -16.46
N LYS A 108 9.01 25.03 -16.36
CA LYS A 108 10.33 25.46 -16.88
C LYS A 108 11.50 24.70 -16.25
N ARG A 109 11.30 24.05 -15.11
CA ARG A 109 12.30 23.18 -14.45
C ARG A 109 12.46 21.83 -15.13
N VAL A 110 11.50 21.40 -15.96
CA VAL A 110 11.65 20.18 -16.78
C VAL A 110 12.63 20.46 -17.91
N GLN A 111 13.74 19.71 -17.93
CA GLN A 111 14.80 19.91 -18.89
C GLN A 111 14.50 19.17 -20.19
N MET A 112 14.15 19.93 -21.22
CA MET A 112 13.85 19.42 -22.54
C MET A 112 15.14 19.10 -23.30
N VAL A 113 15.39 17.82 -23.58
CA VAL A 113 16.53 17.40 -24.41
C VAL A 113 16.10 17.22 -25.87
N ASN A 114 17.05 17.17 -26.80
CA ASN A 114 16.76 17.20 -28.23
C ASN A 114 16.93 15.84 -28.96
N SER A 115 17.31 14.78 -28.24
CA SER A 115 17.32 13.42 -28.77
C SER A 115 17.23 12.38 -27.63
N VAL A 116 16.85 11.16 -28.01
CA VAL A 116 16.86 9.99 -27.11
C VAL A 116 18.27 9.72 -26.59
N ASP A 117 19.29 9.81 -27.44
CA ASP A 117 20.68 9.53 -27.06
C ASP A 117 21.19 10.49 -25.98
N LYS A 118 20.86 11.79 -26.09
CA LYS A 118 21.20 12.75 -25.04
C LYS A 118 20.54 12.41 -23.71
N LEU A 119 19.25 12.04 -23.75
CA LEU A 119 18.51 11.66 -22.54
C LEU A 119 19.16 10.47 -21.84
N LEU A 120 19.49 9.42 -22.60
CA LEU A 120 19.92 8.14 -22.05
C LEU A 120 21.39 8.13 -21.64
N TYR A 121 22.27 8.76 -22.42
CA TYR A 121 23.72 8.60 -22.28
C TYR A 121 24.45 9.85 -21.79
N GLU A 122 23.94 11.05 -22.09
CA GLU A 122 24.61 12.30 -21.68
C GLU A 122 24.11 12.81 -20.33
N GLN A 123 22.83 12.60 -19.99
CA GLN A 123 22.26 13.10 -18.73
C GLN A 123 22.54 12.21 -17.52
N ASN A 124 23.00 10.97 -17.75
CA ASN A 124 23.21 9.95 -16.71
C ASN A 124 21.97 9.80 -15.82
N ILE A 125 20.83 9.47 -16.44
CA ILE A 125 19.55 9.31 -15.75
C ILE A 125 19.55 8.05 -14.87
N ASP A 126 18.92 8.16 -13.70
CA ASP A 126 18.80 7.07 -12.73
C ASP A 126 17.51 6.25 -12.98
N ILE A 127 16.44 6.94 -13.41
CA ILE A 127 15.12 6.35 -13.69
C ILE A 127 14.69 6.75 -15.10
N LEU A 128 14.21 5.80 -15.90
CA LEU A 128 13.65 6.05 -17.23
C LEU A 128 12.17 5.67 -17.26
N ILE A 129 11.32 6.62 -17.65
CA ILE A 129 9.88 6.43 -17.84
C ILE A 129 9.56 6.53 -19.34
N ILE A 130 8.97 5.49 -19.91
CA ILE A 130 8.46 5.51 -21.29
C ILE A 130 6.94 5.67 -21.21
N ALA A 131 6.44 6.89 -21.38
CA ALA A 131 5.02 7.20 -21.22
C ALA A 131 4.23 6.95 -22.51
N THR A 132 4.67 7.54 -23.62
CA THR A 132 4.03 7.34 -24.94
C THR A 132 5.04 6.84 -25.96
N ALA A 133 5.03 5.53 -26.22
CA ALA A 133 5.94 4.94 -27.18
C ALA A 133 5.59 5.33 -28.63
N SER A 134 6.45 6.11 -29.29
CA SER A 134 6.37 6.40 -30.73
C SER A 134 6.34 5.09 -31.54
N ASN A 135 5.63 5.05 -32.67
CA ASN A 135 5.67 3.86 -33.53
C ASN A 135 7.04 3.67 -34.18
N SER A 136 7.86 4.73 -34.28
CA SER A 136 9.26 4.62 -34.70
C SER A 136 10.11 3.78 -33.73
N TRP A 137 9.67 3.68 -32.46
CA TRP A 137 10.26 2.84 -31.42
C TRP A 137 9.69 1.41 -31.41
N LYS A 138 8.61 1.13 -32.16
CA LYS A 138 7.95 -0.19 -32.21
C LYS A 138 8.49 -1.05 -33.36
N ARG A 139 8.53 -2.35 -33.10
CA ARG A 139 9.27 -3.44 -33.74
C ARG A 139 8.88 -3.77 -35.21
N ASN A 140 8.62 -2.81 -36.09
CA ASN A 140 8.33 -3.08 -37.50
C ASN A 140 9.34 -2.43 -38.44
N GLY A 141 10.23 -3.25 -38.99
CA GLY A 141 10.90 -3.05 -40.28
C GLY A 141 11.76 -1.78 -40.44
N ASN A 142 13.07 -1.96 -40.24
CA ASN A 142 14.17 -1.11 -40.76
C ASN A 142 14.70 0.10 -39.97
N SER A 143 14.22 0.45 -38.77
CA SER A 143 14.95 1.36 -37.86
C SER A 143 15.94 0.58 -36.95
N LYS A 144 17.02 0.05 -37.55
CA LYS A 144 18.03 -0.78 -36.84
C LYS A 144 18.87 -0.05 -35.78
N MET A 145 18.82 1.27 -35.70
CA MET A 145 19.77 2.05 -34.89
C MET A 145 19.29 2.29 -33.45
N GLU A 146 18.03 2.65 -33.24
CA GLU A 146 17.49 3.04 -31.92
C GLU A 146 17.12 1.84 -31.01
N LEU A 147 16.63 0.75 -31.60
CA LEU A 147 16.29 -0.48 -30.86
C LEU A 147 17.54 -1.25 -30.38
N LYS A 148 18.70 -1.09 -31.03
CA LYS A 148 19.98 -1.62 -30.55
C LYS A 148 20.49 -0.86 -29.33
N GLN A 149 20.17 0.43 -29.21
CA GLN A 149 20.55 1.28 -28.08
C GLN A 149 19.71 0.94 -26.84
N LEU A 150 18.39 0.76 -26.96
CA LEU A 150 17.55 0.29 -25.84
C LEU A 150 17.90 -1.14 -25.38
N LYS A 151 18.25 -2.06 -26.30
CA LYS A 151 18.76 -3.39 -25.94
C LYS A 151 20.15 -3.39 -25.27
N ARG A 152 20.93 -2.31 -25.40
CA ARG A 152 22.19 -2.14 -24.67
C ARG A 152 21.95 -1.68 -23.23
N LEU A 153 20.88 -0.93 -22.97
CA LEU A 153 20.43 -0.56 -21.62
C LEU A 153 19.96 -1.78 -20.82
N ASP A 154 19.35 -2.77 -21.48
CA ASP A 154 18.92 -4.05 -20.87
C ASP A 154 20.04 -4.84 -20.15
N LYS A 155 21.32 -4.54 -20.44
CA LYS A 155 22.47 -5.15 -19.73
C LYS A 155 22.99 -4.33 -18.53
N LYS A 156 22.52 -3.09 -18.34
CA LYS A 156 22.94 -2.16 -17.29
C LYS A 156 21.77 -1.63 -16.43
N CYS A 157 20.55 -1.71 -16.92
CA CYS A 157 19.33 -1.25 -16.28
C CYS A 157 18.39 -2.43 -16.08
N THR A 158 17.73 -2.48 -14.94
CA THR A 158 16.55 -3.34 -14.76
C THR A 158 15.43 -2.75 -15.63
N MET A 159 15.20 -3.32 -16.83
CA MET A 159 14.14 -2.89 -17.73
C MET A 159 12.80 -3.47 -17.27
N GLU A 160 11.95 -2.64 -16.65
CA GLU A 160 10.55 -2.97 -16.42
C GLU A 160 9.67 -2.38 -17.52
N ILE A 161 9.07 -3.24 -18.35
CA ILE A 161 7.97 -2.83 -19.22
C ILE A 161 6.72 -2.72 -18.33
N ILE A 162 6.34 -1.50 -17.94
CA ILE A 162 5.13 -1.24 -17.12
C ILE A 162 3.88 -1.33 -18.01
N GLY A 163 3.63 -2.52 -18.56
CA GLY A 163 2.35 -2.98 -19.08
C GLY A 163 1.88 -4.11 -18.16
N HIS A 164 0.93 -3.82 -17.28
CA HIS A 164 0.24 -4.78 -16.40
C HIS A 164 1.07 -5.68 -15.45
N HIS A 165 2.39 -5.60 -15.43
CA HIS A 165 3.21 -6.25 -14.42
C HIS A 165 4.30 -5.30 -13.92
N ILE A 166 4.25 -5.03 -12.62
CA ILE A 166 5.35 -4.41 -11.90
C ILE A 166 6.45 -5.48 -11.80
N ASN A 167 7.49 -5.24 -12.57
CA ASN A 167 8.78 -5.91 -12.69
C ASN A 167 9.81 -5.73 -11.56
N GLY A 168 9.47 -5.09 -10.44
CA GLY A 168 10.47 -4.68 -9.44
C GLY A 168 9.97 -3.89 -8.25
N SER A 169 8.78 -4.24 -7.74
CA SER A 169 8.73 -4.38 -6.29
C SER A 169 9.56 -5.62 -5.97
N CYS A 170 10.38 -5.57 -4.92
CA CYS A 170 10.86 -6.81 -4.31
C CYS A 170 9.57 -7.52 -3.87
N GLN A 171 9.04 -8.45 -4.67
CA GLN A 171 7.79 -9.12 -4.36
C GLN A 171 8.00 -9.88 -3.06
N ARG A 172 7.54 -9.28 -1.95
CA ARG A 172 7.71 -9.89 -0.64
C ARG A 172 6.66 -10.96 -0.42
N ARG A 173 7.07 -12.04 0.23
CA ARG A 173 6.13 -13.03 0.77
C ARG A 173 5.66 -12.54 2.15
N ILE A 174 4.39 -12.16 2.23
CA ILE A 174 3.81 -11.49 3.40
C ILE A 174 2.70 -12.34 3.99
N LEU A 175 2.74 -12.58 5.30
CA LEU A 175 1.65 -13.21 6.04
C LEU A 175 0.74 -12.14 6.67
N VAL A 176 -0.56 -12.29 6.49
CA VAL A 176 -1.60 -11.58 7.24
C VAL A 176 -2.35 -12.59 8.11
N ALA A 177 -1.96 -12.70 9.37
CA ALA A 177 -2.68 -13.50 10.36
C ALA A 177 -3.96 -12.76 10.78
N GLY A 178 -5.09 -13.45 10.78
CA GLY A 178 -6.42 -12.82 10.91
C GLY A 178 -6.93 -12.25 9.58
N GLY A 179 -6.44 -12.78 8.45
CA GLY A 179 -6.70 -12.27 7.11
C GLY A 179 -8.15 -12.41 6.64
N ALA A 180 -8.95 -13.28 7.25
CA ALA A 180 -10.39 -13.36 6.97
C ALA A 180 -11.23 -12.38 7.80
N GLY A 181 -10.62 -11.71 8.79
CA GLY A 181 -11.25 -10.68 9.60
C GLY A 181 -11.37 -9.34 8.89
N PHE A 182 -12.07 -8.40 9.54
CA PHE A 182 -12.35 -7.07 8.97
C PHE A 182 -11.08 -6.30 8.56
N ILE A 183 -10.16 -6.03 9.49
CA ILE A 183 -8.97 -5.24 9.18
C ILE A 183 -7.99 -6.05 8.32
N GLY A 184 -7.84 -7.36 8.63
CA GLY A 184 -6.92 -8.25 7.94
C GLY A 184 -7.22 -8.38 6.45
N SER A 185 -8.49 -8.53 6.05
CA SER A 185 -8.84 -8.69 4.64
C SER A 185 -8.63 -7.43 3.81
N HIS A 186 -8.88 -6.25 4.40
CA HIS A 186 -8.59 -4.97 3.75
C HIS A 186 -7.09 -4.75 3.56
N LEU A 187 -6.29 -5.07 4.58
CA LEU A 187 -4.83 -5.01 4.49
C LEU A 187 -4.30 -5.99 3.44
N ALA A 188 -4.76 -7.24 3.47
CA ALA A 188 -4.35 -8.29 2.54
C ALA A 188 -4.64 -7.89 1.08
N ARG A 189 -5.87 -7.41 0.80
CA ARG A 189 -6.23 -6.91 -0.53
C ARG A 189 -5.34 -5.76 -0.97
N ARG A 190 -5.06 -4.80 -0.09
CA ARG A 190 -4.18 -3.68 -0.42
C ARG A 190 -2.75 -4.15 -0.74
N LEU A 191 -2.21 -5.08 0.05
CA LEU A 191 -0.87 -5.65 -0.19
C LEU A 191 -0.81 -6.44 -1.51
N LEU A 192 -1.90 -7.14 -1.86
CA LEU A 192 -2.04 -7.85 -3.13
C LEU A 192 -2.08 -6.87 -4.32
N GLU A 193 -2.88 -5.79 -4.20
CA GLU A 193 -2.94 -4.70 -5.18
C GLU A 193 -1.59 -3.98 -5.36
N ASP A 194 -0.79 -3.90 -4.29
CA ASP A 194 0.58 -3.37 -4.30
C ASP A 194 1.60 -4.37 -4.91
N GLY A 195 1.17 -5.58 -5.29
CA GLY A 195 1.96 -6.56 -6.03
C GLY A 195 2.74 -7.57 -5.18
N HIS A 196 2.45 -7.70 -3.88
CA HIS A 196 3.10 -8.66 -3.00
C HIS A 196 2.52 -10.07 -3.13
N TYR A 197 3.28 -11.07 -2.66
CA TYR A 197 2.76 -12.43 -2.48
C TYR A 197 2.13 -12.55 -1.09
N VAL A 198 0.81 -12.51 -1.02
CA VAL A 198 0.05 -12.44 0.23
C VAL A 198 -0.48 -13.81 0.63
N ILE A 199 -0.12 -14.23 1.84
CA ILE A 199 -0.69 -15.39 2.53
C ILE A 199 -1.62 -14.88 3.61
N CYS A 200 -2.84 -15.39 3.68
CA CYS A 200 -3.75 -15.17 4.79
C CYS A 200 -3.87 -16.42 5.64
N ALA A 201 -3.83 -16.29 6.96
CA ALA A 201 -4.10 -17.39 7.88
C ALA A 201 -5.22 -17.02 8.85
N ASP A 202 -6.26 -17.85 8.94
CA ASP A 202 -7.41 -17.63 9.81
C ASP A 202 -8.16 -18.96 10.05
N TRP A 203 -8.84 -19.09 11.19
CA TRP A 203 -9.64 -20.29 11.54
C TRP A 203 -11.05 -20.27 10.94
N LYS A 204 -11.41 -19.18 10.24
CA LYS A 204 -12.68 -19.01 9.53
C LYS A 204 -12.43 -18.46 8.14
N LYS A 205 -13.35 -18.70 7.21
CA LYS A 205 -13.32 -18.08 5.88
C LYS A 205 -13.80 -16.63 5.93
N ASN A 206 -13.39 -15.85 4.93
CA ASN A 206 -13.88 -14.48 4.75
C ASN A 206 -15.37 -14.53 4.33
N GLU A 207 -16.18 -13.64 4.88
CA GLU A 207 -17.63 -13.60 4.62
C GLU A 207 -18.00 -12.67 3.43
N TYR A 208 -17.05 -11.86 2.96
CA TYR A 208 -17.31 -10.75 2.03
C TYR A 208 -16.48 -10.80 0.74
N PHE A 209 -15.30 -11.42 0.79
CA PHE A 209 -14.38 -11.53 -0.34
C PHE A 209 -14.09 -13.00 -0.64
N GLN A 210 -13.98 -13.35 -1.92
CA GLN A 210 -13.39 -14.62 -2.35
C GLN A 210 -11.88 -14.60 -2.08
N GLU A 211 -11.29 -15.77 -1.86
CA GLU A 211 -9.88 -15.90 -1.42
C GLU A 211 -8.91 -15.20 -2.39
N ASP A 212 -9.15 -15.30 -3.70
CA ASP A 212 -8.35 -14.70 -4.77
C ASP A 212 -8.49 -13.17 -4.89
N GLU A 213 -9.52 -12.57 -4.26
CA GLU A 213 -9.68 -11.11 -4.23
C GLU A 213 -8.74 -10.43 -3.24
N PHE A 214 -8.19 -11.16 -2.27
CA PHE A 214 -7.38 -10.55 -1.20
C PHE A 214 -6.10 -11.31 -0.83
N CYS A 215 -5.89 -12.53 -1.31
CA CYS A 215 -4.64 -13.26 -1.07
C CYS A 215 -4.28 -14.22 -2.20
N ASN A 216 -3.01 -14.65 -2.23
CA ASN A 216 -2.52 -15.70 -3.12
C ASN A 216 -2.67 -17.10 -2.50
N GLU A 217 -2.57 -17.20 -1.18
CA GLU A 217 -2.76 -18.43 -0.42
C GLU A 217 -3.64 -18.17 0.81
N PHE A 218 -4.65 -19.01 1.02
CA PHE A 218 -5.47 -18.99 2.23
C PHE A 218 -5.24 -20.25 3.08
N LEU A 219 -4.76 -20.05 4.29
CA LEU A 219 -4.43 -21.08 5.26
C LEU A 219 -5.53 -21.16 6.32
N HIS A 220 -6.42 -22.15 6.19
CA HIS A 220 -7.49 -22.38 7.17
C HIS A 220 -6.95 -23.15 8.37
N MET A 221 -6.55 -22.43 9.44
CA MET A 221 -5.86 -23.02 10.59
C MET A 221 -6.04 -22.21 11.88
N ASP A 222 -5.82 -22.87 13.01
CA ASP A 222 -5.87 -22.26 14.33
C ASP A 222 -4.47 -21.80 14.76
N LEU A 223 -4.28 -20.48 14.86
CA LEU A 223 -3.01 -19.86 15.24
C LEU A 223 -2.71 -19.92 16.75
N ARG A 224 -3.57 -20.56 17.56
CA ARG A 224 -3.22 -20.93 18.94
C ARG A 224 -2.29 -22.14 19.00
N ALA A 225 -2.17 -22.91 17.92
CA ALA A 225 -1.23 -24.00 17.82
C ALA A 225 0.09 -23.53 17.18
N PHE A 226 1.20 -23.75 17.87
CA PHE A 226 2.52 -23.29 17.44
C PHE A 226 2.95 -23.84 16.07
N ASP A 227 2.67 -25.12 15.79
CA ASP A 227 3.00 -25.76 14.50
C ASP A 227 2.31 -25.08 13.32
N ASN A 228 1.07 -24.60 13.52
CA ASN A 228 0.35 -23.83 12.50
C ASN A 228 1.01 -22.47 12.26
N CYS A 229 1.47 -21.80 13.31
CA CYS A 229 2.22 -20.55 13.20
C CYS A 229 3.55 -20.75 12.44
N LEU A 230 4.27 -21.83 12.71
CA LEU A 230 5.49 -22.20 11.98
C LEU A 230 5.21 -22.46 10.50
N LEU A 231 4.11 -23.14 10.18
CA LEU A 231 3.71 -23.38 8.80
C LEU A 231 3.33 -22.07 8.10
N ALA A 232 2.53 -21.23 8.75
CA ALA A 232 2.03 -19.98 8.20
C ALA A 232 3.15 -18.95 7.94
N THR A 233 4.17 -18.90 8.80
CA THR A 233 5.30 -17.95 8.69
C THR A 233 6.42 -18.44 7.78
N LYS A 234 6.30 -19.65 7.22
CA LYS A 234 7.34 -20.26 6.39
C LYS A 234 7.64 -19.43 5.14
N ARG A 235 8.91 -19.03 5.00
CA ARG A 235 9.43 -18.17 3.91
C ARG A 235 8.79 -16.79 3.84
N CYS A 236 8.09 -16.34 4.89
CA CYS A 236 7.59 -14.98 4.95
C CYS A 236 8.72 -14.02 5.32
N GLU A 237 8.80 -12.91 4.60
CA GLU A 237 9.69 -11.82 4.98
C GLU A 237 9.02 -10.93 6.02
N TRP A 238 7.73 -10.65 5.84
CA TRP A 238 6.94 -9.78 6.70
C TRP A 238 5.72 -10.50 7.25
N VAL A 239 5.36 -10.18 8.49
CA VAL A 239 4.16 -10.69 9.16
C VAL A 239 3.36 -9.51 9.71
N PHE A 240 2.06 -9.49 9.39
CA PHE A 240 1.08 -8.65 10.05
C PHE A 240 0.20 -9.54 10.91
N ASN A 241 0.33 -9.45 12.24
CA ASN A 241 -0.48 -10.21 13.17
C ASN A 241 -1.69 -9.40 13.63
N LEU A 242 -2.85 -9.69 13.04
CA LEU A 242 -4.16 -9.15 13.40
C LEU A 242 -5.11 -10.21 13.97
N ALA A 243 -4.67 -11.47 14.08
CA ALA A 243 -5.47 -12.56 14.61
C ALA A 243 -5.68 -12.35 16.11
N ALA A 244 -6.94 -12.34 16.51
CA ALA A 244 -7.37 -12.29 17.91
C ALA A 244 -8.83 -12.74 18.00
N ASP A 245 -9.19 -13.38 19.10
CA ASP A 245 -10.58 -13.51 19.49
C ASP A 245 -11.10 -12.14 19.94
N MET A 246 -11.84 -11.50 19.04
CA MET A 246 -12.17 -10.07 19.11
C MET A 246 -13.68 -9.83 19.13
N GLY A 247 -14.09 -8.77 19.83
CA GLY A 247 -15.45 -8.24 19.81
C GLY A 247 -15.52 -6.84 20.43
N GLY A 248 -16.71 -6.24 20.43
CA GLY A 248 -17.01 -5.03 21.20
C GLY A 248 -17.26 -5.32 22.68
N MET A 249 -17.72 -4.30 23.41
CA MET A 249 -17.92 -4.37 24.87
C MET A 249 -18.78 -5.54 25.33
N GLY A 250 -19.84 -5.88 24.59
CA GLY A 250 -20.73 -6.99 24.94
C GLY A 250 -20.03 -8.36 24.98
N TYR A 251 -18.93 -8.52 24.23
CA TYR A 251 -18.12 -9.74 24.22
C TYR A 251 -16.96 -9.66 25.20
N ILE A 252 -16.21 -8.55 25.20
CA ILE A 252 -14.96 -8.41 25.97
C ILE A 252 -15.21 -8.60 27.47
N GLN A 253 -16.22 -7.93 28.04
CA GLN A 253 -16.48 -7.98 29.48
C GLN A 253 -17.01 -9.33 29.98
N SER A 254 -17.59 -10.13 29.10
CA SER A 254 -18.21 -11.42 29.45
C SER A 254 -17.30 -12.63 29.19
N ASN A 255 -16.14 -12.45 28.53
CA ASN A 255 -15.28 -13.54 28.05
C ASN A 255 -13.79 -13.35 28.42
N ASN A 256 -13.51 -12.68 29.56
CA ASN A 256 -12.16 -12.31 29.96
C ASN A 256 -11.12 -13.45 29.86
N SER A 257 -11.37 -14.59 30.52
CA SER A 257 -10.39 -15.68 30.57
C SER A 257 -10.09 -16.31 29.22
N VAL A 258 -11.12 -16.51 28.38
CA VAL A 258 -10.94 -17.14 27.06
C VAL A 258 -10.25 -16.18 26.08
N ILE A 259 -10.55 -14.88 26.15
CA ILE A 259 -9.86 -13.85 25.36
C ILE A 259 -8.39 -13.80 25.75
N LEU A 260 -8.10 -13.73 27.05
CA LEU A 260 -6.73 -13.69 27.56
C LEU A 260 -5.94 -14.90 27.09
N PHE A 261 -6.48 -16.11 27.26
CA PHE A 261 -5.82 -17.34 26.83
C PHE A 261 -5.62 -17.40 25.32
N ASN A 262 -6.70 -17.26 24.53
CA ASN A 262 -6.64 -17.39 23.08
C ASN A 262 -5.67 -16.38 22.46
N ASN A 263 -5.77 -15.11 22.87
CA ASN A 263 -4.95 -14.07 22.27
C ASN A 263 -3.49 -14.18 22.72
N THR A 264 -3.22 -14.54 23.98
CA THR A 264 -1.83 -14.79 24.43
C THR A 264 -1.20 -15.91 23.60
N MET A 265 -1.92 -17.04 23.41
CA MET A 265 -1.41 -18.14 22.58
C MET A 265 -1.11 -17.70 21.16
N ILE A 266 -2.02 -16.97 20.50
CA ILE A 266 -1.80 -16.45 19.15
C ILE A 266 -0.60 -15.49 19.12
N SER A 267 -0.59 -14.48 19.99
CA SER A 267 0.43 -13.43 20.02
C SER A 267 1.83 -14.02 20.22
N PHE A 268 2.00 -14.91 21.21
CA PHE A 268 3.29 -15.51 21.56
C PHE A 268 3.76 -16.51 20.50
N ASN A 269 2.87 -17.39 20.03
CA ASN A 269 3.25 -18.37 19.01
C ASN A 269 3.62 -17.70 17.69
N MET A 270 2.90 -16.66 17.28
CA MET A 270 3.14 -15.96 16.02
C MET A 270 4.49 -15.24 16.02
N ILE A 271 4.86 -14.55 17.09
CA ILE A 271 6.14 -13.84 17.13
C ILE A 271 7.33 -14.81 17.22
N GLU A 272 7.20 -15.90 17.99
CA GLU A 272 8.25 -16.91 18.09
C GLU A 272 8.40 -17.70 16.79
N ALA A 273 7.30 -18.07 16.14
CA ALA A 273 7.34 -18.73 14.84
C ALA A 273 7.95 -17.81 13.77
N ALA A 274 7.59 -16.52 13.78
CA ALA A 274 8.17 -15.52 12.90
C ALA A 274 9.69 -15.40 13.11
N ARG A 275 10.14 -15.38 14.37
CA ARG A 275 11.57 -15.39 14.70
C ARG A 275 12.28 -16.65 14.20
N GLN A 276 11.73 -17.85 14.44
CA GLN A 276 12.32 -19.11 13.99
C GLN A 276 12.43 -19.21 12.46
N ASN A 277 11.47 -18.63 11.73
CA ASN A 277 11.46 -18.62 10.27
C ASN A 277 12.21 -17.43 9.63
N GLY A 278 12.86 -16.57 10.43
CA GLY A 278 13.67 -15.47 9.92
C GLY A 278 12.86 -14.30 9.32
N VAL A 279 11.65 -14.06 9.84
CA VAL A 279 10.83 -12.89 9.46
C VAL A 279 11.56 -11.61 9.84
N GLN A 280 11.73 -10.70 8.88
CA GLN A 280 12.47 -9.45 9.04
C GLN A 280 11.64 -8.36 9.70
N ARG A 281 10.33 -8.32 9.40
CA ARG A 281 9.41 -7.29 9.93
C ARG A 281 8.13 -7.91 10.47
N TYR A 282 7.79 -7.53 11.69
CA TYR A 282 6.61 -8.03 12.38
C TYR A 282 5.75 -6.88 12.88
N PHE A 283 4.51 -6.81 12.41
CA PHE A 283 3.53 -5.84 12.87
C PHE A 283 2.55 -6.49 13.85
N TYR A 284 2.32 -5.83 14.98
CA TYR A 284 1.35 -6.24 16.00
C TYR A 284 0.19 -5.25 16.13
N ALA A 285 -1.04 -5.76 15.98
CA ALA A 285 -2.25 -5.00 16.22
C ALA A 285 -2.59 -4.94 17.72
N SER A 286 -2.20 -3.83 18.35
CA SER A 286 -2.58 -3.48 19.71
C SER A 286 -3.88 -2.66 19.74
N SER A 287 -4.27 -2.14 20.91
CA SER A 287 -5.56 -1.47 21.11
C SER A 287 -5.46 -0.31 22.09
N ALA A 288 -6.36 0.67 21.95
CA ALA A 288 -6.58 1.69 22.98
C ALA A 288 -7.00 1.10 24.34
N CYS A 289 -7.48 -0.15 24.40
CA CYS A 289 -7.82 -0.81 25.66
C CYS A 289 -6.61 -1.07 26.59
N VAL A 290 -5.37 -0.88 26.12
CA VAL A 290 -4.17 -0.95 26.96
C VAL A 290 -4.07 0.20 27.96
N TYR A 291 -4.73 1.33 27.69
CA TYR A 291 -4.64 2.50 28.53
C TYR A 291 -5.33 2.28 29.89
N PRO A 292 -4.82 2.90 30.98
CA PRO A 292 -5.37 2.72 32.31
C PRO A 292 -6.83 3.15 32.44
N GLU A 293 -7.64 2.40 33.18
CA GLU A 293 -9.06 2.71 33.40
C GLU A 293 -9.25 4.07 34.09
N HIS A 294 -8.40 4.40 35.07
CA HIS A 294 -8.54 5.59 35.91
C HIS A 294 -8.41 6.93 35.16
N ILE A 295 -7.80 6.93 33.96
CA ILE A 295 -7.71 8.13 33.10
C ILE A 295 -8.84 8.21 32.07
N GLN A 296 -9.77 7.26 32.08
CA GLN A 296 -10.88 7.12 31.12
C GLN A 296 -12.26 7.17 31.79
N THR A 297 -12.33 7.58 33.07
CA THR A 297 -13.58 7.55 33.87
C THR A 297 -14.50 8.75 33.65
N LYS A 298 -14.15 9.68 32.76
CA LYS A 298 -14.92 10.91 32.48
C LYS A 298 -15.30 10.96 31.00
N GLU A 299 -16.36 11.68 30.65
CA GLU A 299 -16.78 11.81 29.25
C GLU A 299 -15.83 12.73 28.45
N ASN A 300 -15.31 13.77 29.10
CA ASN A 300 -14.38 14.73 28.52
C ASN A 300 -12.94 14.38 28.92
N VAL A 301 -12.43 13.28 28.38
CA VAL A 301 -11.07 12.78 28.62
C VAL A 301 -10.10 13.43 27.64
N ALA A 302 -8.95 13.87 28.15
CA ALA A 302 -7.85 14.34 27.31
C ALA A 302 -7.37 13.21 26.37
N ALA A 303 -6.93 13.57 25.16
CA ALA A 303 -6.41 12.57 24.22
C ALA A 303 -5.29 11.72 24.85
N LEU A 304 -5.41 10.40 24.70
CA LEU A 304 -4.49 9.43 25.28
C LEU A 304 -3.17 9.44 24.50
N ARG A 305 -2.07 9.75 25.18
CA ARG A 305 -0.69 9.69 24.67
C ARG A 305 -0.06 8.36 24.96
N GLU A 306 0.87 7.93 24.12
CA GLU A 306 1.49 6.62 24.16
C GLU A 306 2.17 6.32 25.51
N GLU A 307 2.79 7.32 26.13
CA GLU A 307 3.47 7.18 27.42
C GLU A 307 2.49 6.89 28.57
N GLN A 308 1.21 7.24 28.41
CA GLN A 308 0.17 7.02 29.43
C GLN A 308 -0.27 5.56 29.55
N ALA A 309 0.27 4.65 28.73
CA ALA A 309 0.09 3.21 28.96
C ALA A 309 0.73 2.76 30.28
N TRP A 310 1.72 3.50 30.79
CA TRP A 310 2.41 3.22 32.04
C TRP A 310 2.28 4.42 33.01
N PRO A 311 1.99 4.19 34.31
CA PRO A 311 1.75 2.92 34.98
C PRO A 311 0.44 2.24 34.54
N ALA A 312 0.52 0.95 34.21
CA ALA A 312 -0.55 0.21 33.58
C ALA A 312 -1.66 -0.20 34.56
N LYS A 313 -2.91 -0.01 34.14
CA LYS A 313 -4.10 -0.57 34.81
C LYS A 313 -5.27 -0.68 33.83
N PRO A 314 -5.14 -1.48 32.74
CA PRO A 314 -6.21 -1.64 31.76
C PRO A 314 -7.47 -2.21 32.43
N GLN A 315 -8.64 -1.81 31.91
CA GLN A 315 -9.94 -2.18 32.49
C GLN A 315 -10.23 -3.69 32.36
N ASP A 316 -9.93 -4.28 31.21
CA ASP A 316 -10.28 -5.65 30.87
C ASP A 316 -9.02 -6.49 30.56
N SER A 317 -9.16 -7.81 30.67
CA SER A 317 -8.08 -8.76 30.33
C SER A 317 -7.62 -8.65 28.87
N TYR A 318 -8.50 -8.23 27.96
CA TYR A 318 -8.14 -7.91 26.57
C TYR A 318 -7.07 -6.82 26.49
N GLY A 319 -7.24 -5.74 27.27
CA GLY A 319 -6.27 -4.64 27.33
C GLY A 319 -4.94 -5.10 27.93
N LEU A 320 -4.99 -5.94 28.97
CA LEU A 320 -3.79 -6.52 29.56
C LEU A 320 -3.03 -7.44 28.59
N GLU A 321 -3.72 -8.32 27.87
CA GLU A 321 -3.09 -9.18 26.87
C GLU A 321 -2.40 -8.35 25.79
N LYS A 322 -3.08 -7.32 25.26
CA LYS A 322 -2.48 -6.43 24.26
C LYS A 322 -1.21 -5.79 24.78
N LEU A 323 -1.23 -5.26 26.01
CA LEU A 323 -0.08 -4.60 26.62
C LEU A 323 1.10 -5.57 26.85
N VAL A 324 0.85 -6.78 27.36
CA VAL A 324 1.89 -7.80 27.54
C VAL A 324 2.52 -8.16 26.18
N SER A 325 1.71 -8.30 25.15
CA SER A 325 2.19 -8.60 23.79
C SER A 325 2.94 -7.44 23.14
N GLU A 326 2.68 -6.17 23.53
CA GLU A 326 3.51 -5.02 23.13
C GLU A 326 4.93 -5.15 23.71
N GLU A 327 5.04 -5.38 25.01
CA GLU A 327 6.34 -5.53 25.68
C GLU A 327 7.12 -6.72 25.11
N MET A 328 6.44 -7.84 24.87
CA MET A 328 7.02 -9.00 24.18
C MET A 328 7.59 -8.61 22.81
N ALA A 329 6.84 -7.89 21.98
CA ALA A 329 7.33 -7.45 20.67
C ALA A 329 8.54 -6.51 20.80
N ILE A 330 8.52 -5.57 21.75
CA ILE A 330 9.64 -4.68 22.04
C ILE A 330 10.90 -5.49 22.42
N HIS A 331 10.75 -6.50 23.28
CA HIS A 331 11.86 -7.37 23.67
C HIS A 331 12.39 -8.20 22.50
N TYR A 332 11.53 -8.80 21.68
CA TYR A 332 11.98 -9.54 20.49
C TYR A 332 12.77 -8.65 19.52
N SER A 333 12.35 -7.40 19.33
CA SER A 333 13.11 -6.47 18.47
C SER A 333 14.44 -6.02 19.07
N LYS A 334 14.62 -6.10 20.40
CA LYS A 334 15.88 -5.80 21.08
C LYS A 334 16.82 -7.00 21.10
N ASP A 335 16.27 -8.18 21.35
CA ASP A 335 17.03 -9.42 21.56
C ASP A 335 17.46 -10.06 20.23
N PHE A 336 16.73 -9.80 19.13
CA PHE A 336 16.99 -10.38 17.82
C PHE A 336 17.20 -9.31 16.74
N GLU A 337 18.47 -9.03 16.42
CA GLU A 337 18.89 -7.95 15.50
C GLU A 337 18.23 -8.01 14.11
N ASN A 338 17.90 -9.21 13.63
CA ASN A 338 17.31 -9.44 12.30
C ASN A 338 15.78 -9.29 12.26
N MET A 339 15.14 -8.94 13.39
CA MET A 339 13.69 -8.83 13.48
C MET A 339 13.28 -7.44 13.97
N GLN A 340 12.61 -6.68 13.12
CA GLN A 340 12.07 -5.37 13.48
C GLN A 340 10.58 -5.44 13.77
N THR A 341 10.18 -5.11 15.00
CA THR A 341 8.75 -5.04 15.35
C THR A 341 8.16 -3.65 15.15
N ARG A 342 6.87 -3.59 14.79
CA ARG A 342 6.05 -2.37 14.75
C ARG A 342 4.74 -2.64 15.48
N ILE A 343 4.30 -1.67 16.28
CA ILE A 343 3.12 -1.82 17.14
C ILE A 343 2.21 -0.63 16.85
N ALA A 344 0.92 -0.88 16.66
CA ALA A 344 -0.07 0.18 16.54
C ALA A 344 -1.24 -0.07 17.50
N ARG A 345 -1.57 0.95 18.31
CA ARG A 345 -2.74 0.93 19.20
C ARG A 345 -3.96 1.41 18.44
N PHE A 346 -4.85 0.49 18.08
CA PHE A 346 -6.04 0.85 17.32
C PHE A 346 -7.14 1.49 18.19
N HIS A 347 -7.65 2.63 17.73
CA HIS A 347 -8.77 3.36 18.32
C HIS A 347 -10.06 3.08 17.54
N ASN A 348 -10.81 2.09 18.01
CA ASN A 348 -12.19 1.78 17.58
C ASN A 348 -12.45 1.83 16.04
N ILE A 349 -11.59 1.16 15.26
CA ILE A 349 -11.71 1.11 13.79
C ILE A 349 -13.07 0.55 13.36
N TYR A 350 -13.75 1.25 12.45
CA TYR A 350 -15.03 0.87 11.85
C TYR A 350 -15.01 1.14 10.32
N GLY A 351 -15.90 0.48 9.58
CA GLY A 351 -15.99 0.63 8.13
C GLY A 351 -16.77 -0.51 7.46
N PRO A 352 -16.86 -0.52 6.12
CA PRO A 352 -17.44 -1.61 5.34
C PRO A 352 -16.82 -2.97 5.69
N GLN A 353 -17.60 -4.06 5.63
CA GLN A 353 -17.20 -5.40 6.10
C GLN A 353 -16.86 -5.53 7.60
N GLY A 354 -16.99 -4.45 8.39
CA GLY A 354 -16.94 -4.52 9.84
C GLY A 354 -18.15 -5.26 10.43
N LEU A 355 -17.94 -6.02 11.50
CA LEU A 355 -19.02 -6.74 12.17
C LEU A 355 -20.05 -5.77 12.78
N TRP A 356 -21.31 -5.93 12.39
CA TRP A 356 -22.40 -5.01 12.75
C TRP A 356 -23.61 -5.69 13.43
N LYS A 357 -23.58 -7.02 13.58
CA LYS A 357 -24.61 -7.83 14.23
C LYS A 357 -23.98 -9.02 14.97
N GLY A 358 -24.73 -9.62 15.90
CA GLY A 358 -24.31 -10.83 16.62
C GLY A 358 -23.70 -10.62 18.01
N GLY A 359 -23.75 -9.40 18.56
CA GLY A 359 -23.34 -9.11 19.95
C GLY A 359 -21.85 -8.86 20.12
N ARG A 360 -21.05 -9.01 19.06
CA ARG A 360 -19.62 -8.73 19.01
C ARG A 360 -19.29 -7.43 18.26
N GLU A 361 -20.28 -6.69 17.77
CA GLU A 361 -20.06 -5.43 17.06
C GLU A 361 -19.43 -4.34 17.94
N LYS A 362 -18.66 -3.44 17.32
CA LYS A 362 -18.08 -2.27 17.99
C LYS A 362 -19.12 -1.14 18.15
N ALA A 363 -18.84 -0.19 19.05
CA ALA A 363 -19.76 0.88 19.40
C ALA A 363 -20.32 1.69 18.21
N PRO A 364 -19.50 2.12 17.20
CA PRO A 364 -20.03 2.82 16.04
C PRO A 364 -21.04 1.98 15.25
N ALA A 365 -20.73 0.70 15.01
CA ALA A 365 -21.62 -0.21 14.29
C ALA A 365 -22.92 -0.49 15.07
N ALA A 366 -22.83 -0.63 16.40
CA ALA A 366 -23.99 -0.78 17.27
C ALA A 366 -24.90 0.46 17.25
N LEU A 367 -24.32 1.67 17.22
CA LEU A 367 -25.05 2.93 17.10
C LEU A 367 -25.76 3.05 15.75
N CYS A 368 -25.04 2.78 14.65
CA CYS A 368 -25.61 2.78 13.30
C CYS A 368 -26.82 1.82 13.19
N ARG A 369 -26.73 0.62 13.79
CA ARG A 369 -27.84 -0.34 13.81
C ARG A 369 -29.05 0.16 14.60
N LYS A 370 -28.84 0.79 15.77
CA LYS A 370 -29.94 1.32 16.61
C LYS A 370 -30.67 2.47 15.92
N ASN A 371 -29.93 3.36 15.24
CA ASN A 371 -30.51 4.50 14.53
C ASN A 371 -31.30 4.09 13.29
N ARG A 372 -31.02 2.94 12.66
CA ARG A 372 -31.80 2.43 11.51
C ARG A 372 -33.17 1.84 11.89
N LYS A 373 -33.41 1.56 13.18
CA LYS A 373 -34.68 1.00 13.68
C LYS A 373 -35.68 2.06 14.19
N ARG A 374 -35.25 3.33 14.25
CA ARG A 374 -36.14 4.49 14.40
C ARG A 374 -36.39 5.07 13.02
#